data_AF-A0A6G3LEQ8-F1
#
_entry.id   AF-A0A6G3LEQ8-F1
#
_cell.length_a   1.000
_cell.length_b   1.000
_cell.length_c   1.000
_cell.angle_alpha   90.00
_cell.angle_beta   90.00
_cell.angle_gamma   90.00
#
_symmetry.space_group_name_H-M   'P 1'
#
loop_
_entity.id
_entity.type
_entity.pdbx_description
1 polymer ?
#
loop_
_entity_poly.entity_id
_entity_poly.type
_entity_poly.pdbx_seq_one_letter_code
_entity_poly.pdbx_strand_id
1 'polypeptide(L)'
;MGVDQHGQSPTKAAVKAVKDAISRVCVPYFLEGNKGKEFAVLVEIGVPRSGEVDKEEVSKALPGGECYRVLRIDVKEGGLSTRCVGIRDLGDRSDEMIVAVAAITIFVRDG
;
A
#
# COMPACT_ATOMS: atom_id res chain seq x y z
N MET A 1 3.27 -0.11 7.53
CA MET A 1 1.96 -0.19 8.19
C MET A 1 1.16 1.08 7.90
N GLY A 2 -0.15 0.98 7.74
CA GLY A 2 -1.04 2.12 7.50
C GLY A 2 -2.35 2.00 8.27
N VAL A 3 -2.92 3.14 8.66
CA VAL A 3 -4.09 3.19 9.54
C VAL A 3 -5.12 4.16 8.99
N ASP A 4 -6.37 3.70 8.88
CA ASP A 4 -7.55 4.56 8.77
C ASP A 4 -8.22 4.66 10.14
N GLN A 5 -8.08 5.82 10.79
CA GLN A 5 -8.57 6.04 12.16
C GLN A 5 -10.08 6.18 12.23
N HIS A 6 -10.71 6.49 11.09
CA HIS A 6 -12.13 6.71 10.96
C HIS A 6 -12.93 5.44 10.69
N GLY A 7 -12.26 4.31 10.44
CA GLY A 7 -12.93 3.01 10.29
C GLY A 7 -13.73 2.83 9.01
N GLN A 8 -13.46 3.63 7.98
CA GLN A 8 -14.37 3.79 6.85
C GLN A 8 -13.74 3.44 5.50
N SER A 9 -12.41 3.30 5.44
CA SER A 9 -11.71 3.06 4.19
C SER A 9 -10.52 2.11 4.36
N PRO A 10 -10.69 0.82 4.01
CA PRO A 10 -9.54 -0.08 3.92
C PRO A 10 -8.55 0.38 2.85
N THR A 11 -9.00 1.05 1.79
CA THR A 11 -8.14 1.70 0.79
C THR A 11 -7.18 2.73 1.41
N LYS A 12 -7.67 3.65 2.25
CA LYS A 12 -6.81 4.65 2.90
C LYS A 12 -5.76 3.99 3.80
N ALA A 13 -6.15 2.95 4.54
CA ALA A 13 -5.21 2.17 5.34
C ALA A 13 -4.15 1.50 4.45
N ALA A 14 -4.56 0.85 3.35
CA ALA A 14 -3.68 0.19 2.39
C ALA A 14 -2.70 1.17 1.72
N VAL A 15 -3.18 2.32 1.22
CA VAL A 15 -2.35 3.38 0.63
C VAL A 15 -1.28 3.85 1.62
N LYS A 16 -1.66 4.11 2.88
CA LYS A 16 -0.69 4.48 3.93
C LYS A 16 0.31 3.37 4.20
N ALA A 17 -0.11 2.10 4.18
CA ALA A 17 0.78 0.98 4.41
C ALA A 17 1.84 0.84 3.30
N VAL A 18 1.44 1.03 2.04
CA VAL A 18 2.36 1.01 0.89
C VAL A 18 3.34 2.19 0.94
N LYS A 19 2.84 3.42 1.23
CA LYS A 19 3.71 4.59 1.40
C LYS A 19 4.74 4.40 2.52
N ASP A 20 4.31 3.83 3.64
CA ASP A 20 5.19 3.53 4.77
C ASP A 20 6.24 2.46 4.42
N ALA A 21 5.88 1.42 3.67
CA ALA A 21 6.82 0.39 3.25
C ALA A 21 7.91 0.97 2.33
N ILE A 22 7.52 1.81 1.37
CA ILE A 22 8.46 2.33 0.38
C ILE A 22 9.34 3.46 0.91
N SER A 23 8.85 4.27 1.86
CA SER A 23 9.60 5.39 2.43
C SER A 23 10.77 4.95 3.31
N ARG A 24 10.81 3.67 3.71
CA ARG A 24 11.84 3.11 4.60
C ARG A 24 12.99 2.45 3.86
N VAL A 25 12.96 2.40 2.53
CA VAL A 25 13.98 1.76 1.71
C VAL A 25 14.54 2.78 0.73
N CYS A 26 15.86 2.88 0.66
CA CYS A 26 16.54 3.48 -0.48
C CYS A 26 17.04 2.34 -1.35
N VAL A 27 16.80 2.40 -2.65
CA VAL A 27 17.32 1.44 -3.63
C VAL A 27 18.22 2.23 -4.60
N PRO A 28 19.48 2.53 -4.21
CA PRO A 28 20.39 3.37 -5.00
C PRO A 28 20.63 2.84 -6.41
N TYR A 29 20.43 1.54 -6.59
CA TYR A 29 20.47 0.86 -7.88
C TYR A 29 19.52 1.46 -8.93
N PHE A 30 18.52 2.27 -8.55
CA PHE A 30 17.74 3.06 -9.51
C PHE A 30 18.48 4.24 -10.16
N LEU A 31 19.59 4.70 -9.58
CA LEU A 31 20.31 5.92 -10.00
C LEU A 31 21.54 5.64 -10.88
N GLU A 32 22.07 4.43 -10.86
CA GLU A 32 23.28 4.06 -11.61
C GLU A 32 22.93 3.46 -12.97
N GLY A 33 22.91 4.29 -14.03
CA GLY A 33 23.22 3.87 -15.41
C GLY A 33 22.48 2.66 -16.00
N ASN A 34 21.28 2.31 -15.54
CA ASN A 34 20.58 1.07 -15.89
C ASN A 34 19.87 1.10 -17.26
N LYS A 35 20.60 1.40 -18.33
CA LYS A 35 20.10 1.15 -19.69
C LYS A 35 19.85 -0.35 -19.84
N GLY A 36 18.58 -0.76 -19.86
CA GLY A 36 18.14 -2.13 -20.15
C GLY A 36 17.66 -2.97 -18.95
N LYS A 37 17.60 -2.43 -17.73
CA LYS A 37 17.04 -3.17 -16.58
C LYS A 37 15.60 -2.77 -16.31
N GLU A 38 14.75 -3.76 -16.11
CA GLU A 38 13.34 -3.57 -15.75
C GLU A 38 13.11 -3.95 -14.29
N PHE A 39 12.44 -3.05 -13.56
CA PHE A 39 12.00 -3.30 -12.19
C PHE A 39 10.52 -3.62 -12.17
N ALA A 40 10.18 -4.75 -11.57
CA ALA A 40 8.81 -5.17 -11.37
C ALA A 40 8.50 -5.28 -9.89
N VAL A 41 7.38 -4.71 -9.43
CA VAL A 41 6.96 -4.81 -8.03
C VAL A 41 5.74 -5.69 -7.85
N LEU A 42 5.80 -6.56 -6.84
CA LEU A 42 4.65 -7.24 -6.28
C LEU A 42 4.33 -6.59 -4.93
N VAL A 43 3.10 -6.12 -4.78
CA VAL A 43 2.60 -5.57 -3.53
C VAL A 43 1.60 -6.53 -2.94
N GLU A 44 1.84 -6.98 -1.71
CA GLU A 44 0.91 -7.78 -0.92
C GLU A 44 0.40 -6.98 0.27
N ILE A 45 -0.92 -6.95 0.46
CA ILE A 45 -1.58 -6.14 1.48
C ILE A 45 -2.51 -7.02 2.29
N GLY A 46 -2.31 -7.04 3.61
CA GLY A 46 -3.25 -7.61 4.58
C GLY A 46 -4.03 -6.49 5.24
N VAL A 47 -5.36 -6.48 5.06
CA VAL A 47 -6.25 -5.46 5.61
C VAL A 47 -7.67 -6.03 5.81
N PRO A 48 -8.42 -5.57 6.83
CA PRO A 48 -9.84 -5.88 6.94
C PRO A 48 -10.62 -5.43 5.72
N ARG A 49 -11.71 -6.13 5.38
CA ARG A 49 -12.59 -5.80 4.24
C ARG A 49 -11.79 -5.70 2.95
N SER A 50 -10.94 -6.68 2.68
CA SER A 50 -9.98 -6.63 1.57
C SER A 50 -10.65 -6.48 0.20
N GLY A 51 -11.88 -6.94 0.06
CA GLY A 51 -12.68 -6.81 -1.17
C GLY A 51 -13.10 -5.37 -1.51
N GLU A 52 -13.04 -4.43 -0.55
CA GLU A 52 -13.40 -3.02 -0.72
C GLU A 52 -12.21 -2.15 -1.13
N VAL A 53 -11.00 -2.72 -1.23
CA VAL A 53 -9.79 -1.95 -1.54
C VAL A 53 -9.72 -1.57 -3.01
N ASP A 54 -9.60 -0.27 -3.27
CA ASP A 54 -9.31 0.28 -4.58
C ASP A 54 -7.81 0.09 -4.89
N LYS A 55 -7.51 -0.91 -5.73
CA LYS A 55 -6.14 -1.22 -6.16
C LYS A 55 -5.53 -0.14 -7.05
N GLU A 56 -6.35 0.62 -7.77
CA GLU A 56 -5.86 1.73 -8.60
C GLU A 56 -5.37 2.88 -7.72
N GLU A 57 -6.12 3.21 -6.66
CA GLU A 57 -5.70 4.20 -5.67
C GLU A 57 -4.41 3.76 -4.94
N VAL A 58 -4.32 2.48 -4.56
CA VAL A 58 -3.10 1.91 -3.99
C VAL A 58 -1.91 2.00 -4.96
N SER A 59 -2.11 1.72 -6.24
CA SER A 59 -1.05 1.80 -7.26
C SER A 59 -0.46 3.20 -7.38
N LYS A 60 -1.25 4.27 -7.17
CA LYS A 60 -0.80 5.67 -7.20
C LYS A 60 0.15 6.02 -6.05
N ALA A 61 0.23 5.18 -5.02
CA ALA A 61 1.20 5.34 -3.92
C ALA A 61 2.61 4.88 -4.27
N LEU A 62 2.76 4.13 -5.37
CA LEU A 62 4.04 3.60 -5.83
C LEU A 62 4.77 4.63 -6.72
N PRO A 63 6.11 4.56 -6.84
CA PRO A 63 6.88 5.41 -7.73
C PRO A 63 6.47 5.19 -9.19
N GLY A 64 6.51 6.26 -9.99
CA GLY A 64 6.36 6.16 -11.44
C GLY A 64 7.71 6.23 -12.15
N GLY A 65 7.72 5.92 -13.45
CA GLY A 65 8.89 6.04 -14.32
C GLY A 65 8.99 4.91 -15.33
N GLU A 66 9.76 5.10 -16.40
CA GLU A 66 9.85 4.13 -17.51
C GLU A 66 10.45 2.78 -17.10
N CYS A 67 11.32 2.77 -16.10
CA CYS A 67 11.97 1.54 -15.61
C CYS A 67 11.16 0.81 -14.52
N TYR A 68 10.00 1.32 -14.12
CA TYR A 68 9.20 0.80 -13.01
C TYR A 68 7.84 0.29 -13.49
N ARG A 69 7.56 -0.98 -13.25
CA ARG A 69 6.25 -1.58 -13.54
C ARG A 69 5.66 -2.21 -12.28
N VAL A 70 4.39 -1.92 -12.03
CA VAL A 70 3.59 -2.69 -11.07
C VAL A 70 3.23 -4.03 -11.70
N LEU A 71 3.78 -5.13 -11.18
CA LEU A 71 3.46 -6.47 -11.64
C LEU A 71 2.05 -6.86 -11.17
N ARG A 72 1.80 -6.69 -9.87
CA ARG A 72 0.54 -7.09 -9.24
C ARG A 72 0.36 -6.43 -7.88
N ILE A 73 -0.90 -6.17 -7.54
CA ILE A 73 -1.34 -5.77 -6.20
C ILE A 73 -2.31 -6.84 -5.70
N ASP A 74 -1.85 -7.60 -4.72
CA ASP A 74 -2.62 -8.62 -4.03
C ASP A 74 -3.10 -8.10 -2.68
N VAL A 75 -4.42 -8.09 -2.52
CA VAL A 75 -5.07 -7.66 -1.29
C VAL A 75 -5.78 -8.89 -0.74
N LYS A 76 -5.49 -9.21 0.52
CA LYS A 76 -6.07 -10.35 1.24
C LYS A 76 -6.58 -9.90 2.60
N GLU A 77 -7.59 -10.60 3.07
CA GLU A 77 -8.14 -10.37 4.41
C GLU A 77 -7.03 -10.57 5.45
N GLY A 78 -6.92 -9.66 6.41
CA GLY A 78 -5.85 -9.65 7.41
C GLY A 78 -5.78 -8.32 8.16
N GLY A 79 -4.59 -7.90 8.56
CA GLY A 79 -4.41 -6.64 9.30
C GLY A 79 -5.12 -6.67 10.65
N LEU A 80 -5.74 -5.55 11.03
CA LEU A 80 -6.53 -5.45 12.26
C LEU A 80 -7.69 -4.47 12.09
N SER A 81 -8.89 -4.90 12.48
CA SER A 81 -10.00 -4.01 12.81
C SER A 81 -10.14 -3.99 14.32
N THR A 82 -10.25 -2.80 14.90
CA THR A 82 -10.40 -2.63 16.35
C THR A 82 -11.28 -1.44 16.69
N ARG A 83 -11.79 -1.41 17.92
CA ARG A 83 -12.62 -0.32 18.41
C ARG A 83 -11.80 0.96 18.59
N CYS A 84 -12.35 2.09 18.15
CA CYS A 84 -11.86 3.43 18.47
C CYS A 84 -13.01 4.32 18.98
N VAL A 85 -12.73 5.59 19.28
CA VAL A 85 -13.79 6.58 19.56
C VAL A 85 -14.15 7.26 18.25
N GLY A 86 -15.35 7.02 17.73
CA GLY A 86 -15.85 7.74 16.57
C GLY A 86 -16.29 9.15 16.96
N ILE A 87 -15.89 10.15 16.17
CA ILE A 87 -16.28 11.55 16.34
C ILE A 87 -17.25 11.92 15.21
N ARG A 88 -18.55 11.94 15.52
CA ARG A 88 -19.61 12.19 14.53
C ARG A 88 -19.45 13.53 13.82
N ASP A 89 -18.99 14.55 14.53
CA ASP A 89 -18.74 15.89 13.98
C ASP A 89 -17.61 15.92 12.93
N LEU A 90 -16.72 14.90 12.94
CA LEU A 90 -15.68 14.71 11.92
C LEU A 90 -16.10 13.76 10.80
N GLY A 91 -17.36 13.32 10.79
CA GLY A 91 -17.92 12.43 9.76
C GLY A 91 -17.74 10.94 10.05
N ASP A 92 -17.43 10.55 11.29
CA ASP A 92 -17.31 9.12 11.62
C ASP A 92 -18.64 8.39 11.59
N ARG A 93 -18.66 7.24 10.91
CA ARG A 93 -19.84 6.38 10.79
C ARG A 93 -19.81 5.19 11.75
N SER A 94 -18.64 4.82 12.27
CA SER A 94 -18.44 3.71 13.20
C SER A 94 -17.39 4.07 14.26
N ASP A 95 -17.37 3.26 15.33
CA ASP A 95 -16.31 3.26 16.35
C ASP A 95 -15.20 2.26 15.96
N GLU A 96 -14.75 2.32 14.71
CA GLU A 96 -13.79 1.36 14.14
C GLU A 96 -12.51 2.08 13.68
N MET A 97 -11.38 1.41 13.83
CA MET A 97 -10.13 1.77 13.17
C MET A 97 -9.65 0.56 12.35
N ILE A 98 -9.17 0.83 11.14
CA ILE A 98 -8.64 -0.19 10.23
C ILE A 98 -7.14 -0.05 10.13
N VAL A 99 -6.41 -1.13 10.35
CA VAL A 99 -4.96 -1.22 10.20
C VAL A 99 -4.63 -2.18 9.08
N ALA A 100 -3.80 -1.70 8.15
CA ALA A 100 -3.25 -2.47 7.04
C ALA A 100 -1.74 -2.68 7.21
N VAL A 101 -1.27 -3.85 6.78
CA VAL A 101 0.16 -4.16 6.61
C VAL A 101 0.42 -4.43 5.14
N ALA A 102 1.54 -3.93 4.63
CA ALA A 102 1.95 -4.13 3.25
C ALA A 102 3.37 -4.68 3.20
N ALA A 103 3.61 -5.60 2.28
CA ALA A 103 4.92 -6.07 1.87
C ALA A 103 5.13 -5.73 0.39
N ILE A 104 6.32 -5.23 0.05
CA ILE A 104 6.69 -4.90 -1.33
C ILE A 104 7.90 -5.74 -1.69
N THR A 105 7.73 -6.59 -2.71
CA THR A 105 8.83 -7.36 -3.30
C THR A 105 9.24 -6.70 -4.61
N ILE A 106 10.53 -6.43 -4.77
CA ILE A 106 11.10 -5.86 -5.98
C ILE A 106 11.83 -6.99 -6.73
N PHE A 107 11.44 -7.22 -7.98
CA PHE A 107 12.14 -8.08 -8.91
C PHE A 107 12.96 -7.23 -9.86
N VAL A 108 14.17 -7.69 -10.16
CA VAL A 108 15.08 -7.07 -11.12
C VAL A 108 15.32 -8.08 -12.23
N ARG A 109 15.09 -7.68 -13.47
CA ARG A 109 15.50 -8.46 -14.64
C ARG A 109 16.76 -7.84 -15.23
N ASP A 110 17.83 -8.63 -15.26
CA ASP A 110 19.00 -8.32 -16.06
C ASP A 110 18.72 -8.74 -17.51
N GLY A 111 18.98 -7.83 -18.46
CA GLY A 111 18.85 -8.05 -19.90
C GLY A 111 19.94 -8.94 -20.47
#